data_AF-K7L035-F1
#
_entry.id   AF-K7L035-F1
#
_cell.length_a   1.000
_cell.length_b   1.000
_cell.length_c   1.000
_cell.angle_alpha   90.00
_cell.angle_beta   90.00
_cell.angle_gamma   90.00
#
_symmetry.space_group_name_H-M   'P 1'
#
loop_
_entity.id
_entity.type
_entity.pdbx_description
1 polymer ?
#
loop_
_entity_poly.entity_id
_entity_poly.type
_entity_poly.pdbx_seq_one_letter_code
_entity_poly.pdbx_strand_id
1 'polypeptide(L)'
;MNIERWIPGVVCNSNFHKTDPTRNNFVTLPSCISKLTKLELLILNLCKKLQRLPELPSSMQQLDASNCTSLETSKFNPSKPRSLFASPAKLHFPRELKGHLPRELIGLFENMQELCLPKTRFGMFITGSEIPSWFVPRKSVSFAKIAVPHNCPVNEWVGFALCFLLVSYAVPPEACRHEVDCYLFGPNGKKIISSRNLLPMEPCCPHLYSLYLSIDKYRDMIYEGGDGSEVEFVQKSYCCQSLGIVRCGCRLVCKQDVQDIYGNNF
;
A
#
# COMPACT_ATOMS: atom_id res chain seq x y z
N MET A 1 -31.12 7.37 0.18
CA MET A 1 -30.64 8.33 1.22
C MET A 1 -29.27 7.88 1.69
N ASN A 2 -28.37 8.82 2.02
CA ASN A 2 -27.00 8.67 2.56
C ASN A 2 -25.85 8.74 1.54
N ILE A 3 -25.36 9.96 1.26
CA ILE A 3 -24.16 10.57 1.90
C ILE A 3 -22.94 9.71 1.55
N GLU A 4 -22.14 10.08 0.55
CA GLU A 4 -21.12 11.12 0.73
C GLU A 4 -21.15 12.20 -0.36
N ARG A 5 -21.49 13.41 0.05
CA ARG A 5 -21.42 14.64 -0.72
C ARG A 5 -19.97 14.84 -1.21
N TRP A 6 -19.85 15.01 -2.53
CA TRP A 6 -18.86 15.83 -3.21
C TRP A 6 -18.16 16.81 -2.26
N ILE A 7 -16.89 16.55 -1.94
CA ILE A 7 -16.01 17.61 -1.42
C ILE A 7 -15.65 18.44 -2.65
N PRO A 8 -16.10 19.70 -2.77
CA PRO A 8 -15.66 20.56 -3.86
C PRO A 8 -14.14 20.72 -3.73
N GLY A 9 -13.37 20.10 -4.63
CA GLY A 9 -11.90 20.20 -4.66
C GLY A 9 -11.08 18.91 -4.52
N VAL A 10 -11.70 17.72 -4.32
CA VAL A 10 -10.95 16.45 -4.12
C VAL A 10 -11.14 15.47 -5.28
N VAL A 11 -11.27 16.00 -6.51
CA VAL A 11 -11.06 15.23 -7.73
C VAL A 11 -10.13 16.06 -8.61
N CYS A 12 -8.84 15.70 -8.64
CA CYS A 12 -7.93 16.11 -9.71
C CYS A 12 -8.38 15.42 -11.00
N ASN A 13 -9.39 15.96 -11.67
CA ASN A 13 -9.82 15.47 -12.97
C ASN A 13 -8.76 15.88 -13.99
N SER A 14 -7.75 15.02 -14.16
CA SER A 14 -6.64 15.19 -15.10
C SER A 14 -7.08 14.73 -16.49
N ASN A 15 -8.03 15.44 -17.08
CA ASN A 15 -8.12 15.46 -18.53
C ASN A 15 -6.96 16.31 -19.04
N PHE A 16 -6.05 15.66 -19.77
CA PHE A 16 -4.89 16.22 -20.45
C PHE A 16 -5.26 17.41 -21.34
N HIS A 17 -5.45 18.58 -20.73
CA HIS A 17 -5.40 19.86 -21.41
C HIS A 17 -4.44 20.76 -20.67
N LYS A 18 -3.53 21.31 -21.48
CA LYS A 18 -2.34 22.12 -21.21
C LYS A 18 -2.64 23.46 -20.50
N THR A 19 -3.59 23.50 -19.56
CA THR A 19 -4.18 24.75 -19.09
C THR A 19 -4.45 24.70 -17.60
N ASP A 20 -3.57 25.42 -16.89
CA ASP A 20 -3.69 25.94 -15.52
C ASP A 20 -3.05 25.13 -14.37
N PRO A 21 -1.77 25.39 -14.04
CA PRO A 21 -1.10 24.83 -12.85
C PRO A 21 -1.68 25.33 -11.51
N THR A 22 -2.68 26.22 -11.52
CA THR A 22 -3.26 26.82 -10.31
C THR A 22 -4.54 26.15 -9.80
N ARG A 23 -5.09 25.14 -10.50
CA ARG A 23 -6.41 24.59 -10.15
C ARG A 23 -6.50 23.86 -8.80
N ASN A 24 -5.38 23.45 -8.18
CA ASN A 24 -5.38 22.84 -6.84
C ASN A 24 -4.22 23.41 -6.00
N ASN A 25 -4.51 24.50 -5.27
CA ASN A 25 -3.53 25.24 -4.46
C ASN A 25 -3.35 24.70 -3.03
N PHE A 26 -3.85 23.51 -2.72
CA PHE A 26 -3.77 22.97 -1.36
C PHE A 26 -2.32 22.67 -1.00
N VAL A 27 -1.82 23.34 0.04
CA VAL A 27 -0.53 23.01 0.68
C VAL A 27 -0.67 21.74 1.52
N THR A 28 -1.83 21.57 2.14
CA THR A 28 -2.20 20.39 2.94
C THR A 28 -3.67 20.08 2.71
N LEU A 29 -4.04 18.80 2.80
CA LEU A 29 -5.45 18.41 2.80
C LEU A 29 -6.11 18.63 4.18
N PRO A 30 -7.43 18.84 4.22
CA PRO A 30 -8.17 18.90 5.48
C PRO A 30 -7.99 17.63 6.34
N SER A 31 -7.75 17.80 7.64
CA SER A 31 -7.58 16.68 8.58
C SER A 31 -8.83 15.79 8.71
N CYS A 32 -10.00 16.29 8.32
CA CYS A 32 -11.26 15.54 8.33
C CYS A 32 -11.30 14.38 7.34
N ILE A 33 -10.39 14.31 6.36
CA ILE A 33 -10.29 13.17 5.42
C ILE A 33 -10.09 11.86 6.16
N SER A 34 -9.37 11.86 7.29
CA SER A 34 -9.17 10.69 8.15
C SER A 34 -10.47 10.10 8.73
N LYS A 35 -11.56 10.87 8.73
CA LYS A 35 -12.88 10.49 9.26
C LYS A 35 -13.82 9.93 8.18
N LEU A 36 -13.41 9.95 6.90
CA LEU A 36 -14.24 9.46 5.78
C LEU A 36 -14.18 7.93 5.72
N THR A 37 -15.08 7.27 6.43
CA THR A 37 -15.05 5.80 6.63
C THR A 37 -15.40 4.96 5.41
N LYS A 38 -15.80 5.60 4.30
CA LYS A 38 -16.06 4.93 3.01
C LYS A 38 -15.09 5.35 1.91
N LEU A 39 -14.13 6.23 2.20
CA LEU A 39 -13.18 6.69 1.20
C LEU A 39 -12.13 5.60 0.93
N GLU A 40 -12.23 4.93 -0.21
CA GLU A 40 -11.32 3.86 -0.61
C GLU A 40 -10.21 4.34 -1.57
N LEU A 41 -10.49 5.35 -2.38
CA LEU A 41 -9.59 5.88 -3.42
C LEU A 41 -9.44 7.40 -3.26
N LEU A 42 -8.20 7.89 -3.20
CA LEU A 42 -7.86 9.31 -3.17
C LEU A 42 -6.85 9.64 -4.27
N ILE A 43 -7.24 10.49 -5.22
CA ILE A 43 -6.40 10.93 -6.34
C ILE A 43 -6.07 12.42 -6.18
N LEU A 44 -4.79 12.70 -6.00
CA LEU A 44 -4.16 14.00 -5.78
C LEU A 44 -3.06 14.25 -6.82
N ASN A 45 -3.00 13.47 -7.90
CA ASN A 45 -1.94 13.58 -8.89
C ASN A 45 -1.87 15.02 -9.45
N LEU A 46 -0.64 15.49 -9.72
CA LEU A 46 -0.36 16.83 -10.24
C LEU A 46 -0.69 17.99 -9.28
N CYS A 47 -0.96 17.74 -7.99
CA CYS A 47 -1.07 18.80 -6.97
C CYS A 47 0.31 19.39 -6.62
N LYS A 48 0.84 20.27 -7.48
CA LYS A 48 2.21 20.81 -7.37
C LYS A 48 2.48 21.59 -6.07
N LYS A 49 1.46 22.13 -5.39
CA LYS A 49 1.58 22.84 -4.10
C LYS A 49 1.44 21.93 -2.87
N LEU A 50 1.02 20.68 -3.03
CA LEU A 50 0.81 19.76 -1.92
C LEU A 50 2.15 19.44 -1.25
N GLN A 51 2.30 19.84 0.01
CA GLN A 51 3.49 19.62 0.81
C GLN A 51 3.36 18.42 1.75
N ARG A 52 2.15 18.13 2.24
CA ARG A 52 1.92 17.04 3.20
C ARG A 52 0.67 16.26 2.87
N LEU A 53 0.75 14.94 3.06
CA LEU A 53 -0.41 14.05 3.07
C LEU A 53 -1.10 14.12 4.44
N PRO A 54 -2.44 14.06 4.48
CA PRO A 54 -3.18 13.95 5.73
C PRO A 54 -3.01 12.54 6.29
N GLU A 55 -3.50 12.33 7.51
CA GLU A 55 -3.79 10.98 7.98
C GLU A 55 -4.87 10.34 7.08
N LEU A 56 -4.61 9.12 6.62
CA LEU A 56 -5.51 8.42 5.72
C LEU A 56 -6.66 7.75 6.50
N PRO A 57 -7.89 7.73 5.96
CA PRO A 57 -9.01 7.02 6.57
C PRO A 57 -8.78 5.52 6.55
N SER A 58 -9.47 4.81 7.44
CA SER A 58 -9.23 3.38 7.59
C SER A 58 -9.76 2.50 6.46
N SER A 59 -10.66 3.06 5.65
CA SER A 59 -11.19 2.44 4.43
C SER A 59 -10.25 2.57 3.25
N MET A 60 -9.18 3.37 3.34
CA MET A 60 -8.37 3.68 2.17
C MET A 60 -7.68 2.42 1.65
N GLN A 61 -7.81 2.20 0.35
CA GLN A 61 -7.15 1.13 -0.40
C GLN A 61 -6.15 1.69 -1.39
N GLN A 62 -6.40 2.88 -1.94
CA GLN A 62 -5.54 3.50 -2.94
C GLN A 62 -5.37 5.00 -2.72
N LEU A 63 -4.11 5.42 -2.73
CA LEU A 63 -3.71 6.83 -2.76
C LEU A 63 -2.82 7.06 -3.98
N ASP A 64 -3.10 8.13 -4.72
CA ASP A 64 -2.22 8.61 -5.76
C ASP A 64 -1.91 10.09 -5.52
N ALA A 65 -0.69 10.43 -5.14
CA ALA A 65 -0.16 11.79 -5.10
C ALA A 65 1.11 11.87 -5.97
N SER A 66 1.06 11.23 -7.14
CA SER A 66 2.11 11.31 -8.14
C SER A 66 2.21 12.71 -8.77
N ASN A 67 3.41 13.08 -9.22
CA ASN A 67 3.69 14.38 -9.84
C ASN A 67 3.40 15.60 -8.93
N CYS A 68 3.33 15.43 -7.61
CA CYS A 68 3.23 16.46 -6.58
C CYS A 68 4.63 16.90 -6.13
N THR A 69 5.24 17.83 -6.86
CA THR A 69 6.66 18.19 -6.71
C THR A 69 7.03 18.82 -5.37
N SER A 70 6.08 19.41 -4.64
CA SER A 70 6.33 19.98 -3.30
C SER A 70 6.17 18.98 -2.16
N LEU A 71 5.83 17.71 -2.45
CA LEU A 71 5.46 16.73 -1.42
C LEU A 71 6.68 16.30 -0.58
N GLU A 72 6.62 16.55 0.73
CA GLU A 72 7.65 16.20 1.70
C GLU A 72 7.51 14.72 2.14
N THR A 73 8.04 13.80 1.34
CA THR A 73 7.93 12.35 1.62
C THR A 73 8.73 11.87 2.82
N SER A 74 9.76 12.60 3.26
CA SER A 74 10.53 12.27 4.46
C SER A 74 9.69 12.26 5.75
N LYS A 75 8.53 12.92 5.74
CA LYS A 75 7.59 12.92 6.86
C LYS A 75 6.62 11.73 6.82
N PHE A 76 6.54 11.04 5.70
CA PHE A 76 5.74 9.84 5.56
C PHE A 76 6.49 8.64 6.14
N ASN A 77 6.03 8.17 7.29
CA ASN A 77 6.51 6.92 7.84
C ASN A 77 5.49 5.80 7.57
N PRO A 78 5.77 4.84 6.67
CA PRO A 78 4.91 3.68 6.40
C PRO A 78 4.65 2.79 7.63
N SER A 79 5.45 2.95 8.68
CA SER A 79 5.30 2.26 9.96
C SER A 79 4.44 3.04 10.96
N LYS A 80 3.81 4.16 10.57
CA LYS A 80 2.83 4.84 11.43
C LYS A 80 1.42 4.32 11.14
N PRO A 81 0.53 4.30 12.13
CA PRO A 81 -0.89 4.09 11.89
C PRO A 81 -1.36 4.96 10.72
N ARG A 82 -2.18 4.40 9.82
CA ARG A 82 -2.78 5.09 8.65
C ARG A 82 -1.83 5.45 7.49
N SER A 83 -0.71 4.75 7.30
CA SER A 83 0.22 4.98 6.19
C SER A 83 0.33 3.81 5.19
N LEU A 84 0.54 2.56 5.65
CA LEU A 84 0.38 1.34 4.83
C LEU A 84 -0.70 0.38 5.35
N PHE A 85 -0.98 0.47 6.65
CA PHE A 85 -1.87 -0.43 7.37
C PHE A 85 -3.26 0.16 7.54
N ALA A 86 -3.76 0.80 6.47
CA ALA A 86 -4.92 1.68 6.57
C ALA A 86 -6.14 1.00 7.21
N SER A 87 -6.33 -0.32 7.15
CA SER A 87 -7.54 -0.94 7.67
C SER A 87 -7.35 -1.80 8.94
N PRO A 88 -7.38 -1.24 10.16
CA PRO A 88 -7.68 -2.03 11.34
C PRO A 88 -9.16 -2.45 11.28
N ALA A 89 -9.47 -3.64 10.78
CA ALA A 89 -10.79 -4.21 10.94
C ALA A 89 -10.87 -4.85 12.32
N LYS A 90 -11.62 -4.24 13.25
CA LYS A 90 -12.02 -4.92 14.48
C LYS A 90 -12.73 -6.22 14.10
N LEU A 91 -12.20 -7.36 14.51
CA LEU A 91 -12.91 -8.63 14.43
C LEU A 91 -14.04 -8.57 15.45
N HIS A 92 -15.22 -8.10 15.04
CA HIS A 92 -16.41 -8.27 15.86
C HIS A 92 -16.78 -9.75 15.87
N PHE A 93 -16.62 -10.39 17.02
CA PHE A 93 -17.25 -11.68 17.28
C PHE A 93 -18.77 -11.49 17.24
N PRO A 94 -19.52 -12.23 16.40
CA PRO A 94 -20.99 -12.19 16.47
C PRO A 94 -21.42 -12.51 17.89
N ARG A 95 -22.24 -11.63 18.50
CA ARG A 95 -22.73 -11.84 19.89
C ARG A 95 -23.40 -13.20 20.06
N GLU A 96 -23.96 -13.74 18.98
CA GLU A 96 -24.63 -15.04 18.92
C GLU A 96 -23.68 -16.24 19.15
N LEU A 97 -22.39 -16.10 18.84
CA LEU A 97 -21.40 -17.18 19.08
C LEU A 97 -20.83 -17.17 20.51
N LYS A 98 -20.91 -16.04 21.24
CA LYS A 98 -20.46 -15.97 22.65
C LYS A 98 -21.29 -16.86 23.57
N GLY A 99 -22.54 -17.17 23.21
CA GLY A 99 -23.44 -18.01 24.01
C GLY A 99 -23.21 -19.53 23.85
N HIS A 100 -22.49 -19.96 22.82
CA HIS A 100 -22.32 -21.39 22.46
C HIS A 100 -20.90 -21.92 22.64
N LEU A 101 -19.94 -21.07 23.00
CA LEU A 101 -18.55 -21.47 23.18
C LEU A 101 -18.24 -21.77 24.66
N PRO A 102 -17.56 -22.89 24.97
CA PRO A 102 -16.96 -23.14 26.28
C PRO A 102 -16.16 -21.93 26.78
N ARG A 103 -16.19 -21.65 28.10
CA ARG A 103 -15.46 -20.52 28.72
C ARG A 103 -13.97 -20.51 28.39
N GLU A 104 -13.37 -21.68 28.25
CA GLU A 104 -11.97 -21.87 27.87
C GLU A 104 -11.69 -21.33 26.45
N LEU A 105 -12.62 -21.56 25.52
CA LEU A 105 -12.55 -21.03 24.15
C LEU A 105 -12.84 -19.53 24.12
N ILE A 106 -13.78 -19.03 24.93
CA ILE A 106 -14.02 -17.59 25.10
C ILE A 106 -12.74 -16.90 25.57
N GLY A 107 -12.05 -17.46 26.58
CA GLY A 107 -10.77 -16.93 27.07
C GLY A 107 -9.66 -16.95 26.02
N LEU A 108 -9.62 -17.98 25.16
CA LEU A 108 -8.70 -18.01 24.01
C LEU A 108 -9.04 -16.92 22.97
N PHE A 109 -10.32 -16.68 22.70
CA PHE A 109 -10.77 -15.62 21.78
C PHE A 109 -10.61 -14.21 22.36
N GLU A 110 -10.72 -14.04 23.68
CA GLU A 110 -10.52 -12.77 24.38
C GLU A 110 -9.02 -12.46 24.59
N ASN A 111 -8.18 -13.49 24.75
CA ASN A 111 -6.71 -13.36 24.77
C ASN A 111 -6.12 -13.14 23.38
N MET A 112 -6.85 -13.46 22.32
CA MET A 112 -6.61 -12.89 20.99
C MET A 112 -7.07 -11.43 21.04
N GLN A 113 -6.36 -10.57 21.79
CA GLN A 113 -6.54 -9.11 21.76
C GLN A 113 -6.79 -8.71 20.31
N GLU A 114 -7.90 -8.01 20.05
CA GLU A 114 -8.40 -7.62 18.72
C GLU A 114 -7.26 -7.12 17.84
N LEU A 115 -6.53 -8.03 17.21
CA LEU A 115 -5.36 -7.64 16.44
C LEU A 115 -5.94 -7.07 15.17
N CYS A 116 -5.92 -5.75 15.12
CA CYS A 116 -6.40 -4.92 14.04
C CYS A 116 -5.51 -5.14 12.81
N LEU A 117 -5.62 -6.34 12.25
CA LEU A 117 -4.82 -6.76 11.12
C LEU A 117 -5.32 -6.04 9.87
N PRO A 118 -4.41 -5.55 9.02
CA PRO A 118 -4.76 -4.95 7.77
C PRO A 118 -5.26 -6.05 6.83
N LYS A 119 -6.59 -6.13 6.67
CA LYS A 119 -7.25 -7.19 5.90
C LYS A 119 -7.25 -6.95 4.40
N THR A 120 -7.02 -5.71 3.96
CA THR A 120 -7.17 -5.31 2.57
C THR A 120 -5.84 -4.94 1.94
N ARG A 121 -5.80 -5.03 0.60
CA ARG A 121 -4.72 -4.46 -0.21
C ARG A 121 -4.69 -2.95 0.00
N PHE A 122 -3.51 -2.39 0.17
CA PHE A 122 -3.29 -0.95 0.15
C PHE A 122 -2.19 -0.60 -0.85
N GLY A 123 -2.42 0.36 -1.73
CA GLY A 123 -1.44 0.79 -2.72
C GLY A 123 -1.33 2.30 -2.80
N MET A 124 -0.13 2.82 -2.62
CA MET A 124 0.16 4.24 -2.65
C MET A 124 1.17 4.55 -3.76
N PHE A 125 0.88 5.56 -4.56
CA PHE A 125 1.79 6.06 -5.59
C PHE A 125 2.03 7.56 -5.37
N ILE A 126 3.25 7.95 -5.04
CA ILE A 126 3.59 9.33 -4.64
C ILE A 126 4.87 9.79 -5.30
N THR A 127 5.08 11.10 -5.38
CA THR A 127 6.39 11.66 -5.75
C THR A 127 7.34 11.48 -4.57
N GLY A 128 8.56 10.99 -4.78
CA GLY A 128 9.51 10.77 -3.70
C GLY A 128 10.82 10.15 -4.19
N SER A 129 11.92 10.42 -3.48
CA SER A 129 13.28 10.11 -3.93
C SER A 129 13.99 9.04 -3.12
N GLU A 130 13.40 8.56 -2.02
CA GLU A 130 14.04 7.62 -1.10
C GLU A 130 13.06 6.57 -0.60
N ILE A 131 13.51 5.31 -0.55
CA ILE A 131 12.76 4.21 0.05
C ILE A 131 12.74 4.41 1.57
N PRO A 132 11.57 4.43 2.23
CA PRO A 132 11.52 4.55 3.68
C PRO A 132 12.31 3.44 4.39
N SER A 133 13.04 3.79 5.45
CA SER A 133 13.93 2.87 6.19
C SER A 133 13.23 1.67 6.85
N TRP A 134 11.90 1.71 6.96
CA TRP A 134 11.11 0.57 7.43
C TRP A 134 11.13 -0.62 6.46
N PHE A 135 11.35 -0.39 5.17
CA PHE A 135 11.54 -1.47 4.19
C PHE A 135 12.98 -2.00 4.23
N VAL A 136 13.15 -3.31 4.10
CA VAL A 136 14.49 -3.91 3.95
C VAL A 136 14.98 -3.66 2.53
N PRO A 137 16.10 -2.92 2.33
CA PRO A 137 16.60 -2.61 0.99
C PRO A 137 16.99 -3.87 0.24
N ARG A 138 16.76 -3.90 -1.08
CA ARG A 138 17.16 -4.99 -1.96
C ARG A 138 18.14 -4.50 -3.01
N LYS A 139 19.08 -5.37 -3.38
CA LYS A 139 20.11 -5.10 -4.39
C LYS A 139 19.59 -5.22 -5.83
N SER A 140 18.46 -5.90 -6.04
CA SER A 140 17.91 -6.13 -7.38
C SER A 140 17.06 -4.94 -7.82
N VAL A 141 17.29 -4.47 -9.04
CA VAL A 141 16.56 -3.35 -9.64
C VAL A 141 15.29 -3.82 -10.33
N SER A 142 15.23 -4.97 -11.00
CA SER A 142 14.03 -5.37 -11.75
C SER A 142 12.95 -6.09 -10.92
N PHE A 143 13.31 -6.61 -9.76
CA PHE A 143 12.40 -7.36 -8.89
C PHE A 143 12.83 -7.26 -7.43
N ALA A 144 11.91 -7.48 -6.51
CA ALA A 144 12.16 -7.60 -5.08
C ALA A 144 11.72 -8.99 -4.60
N LYS A 145 12.65 -9.75 -4.03
CA LYS A 145 12.34 -11.02 -3.36
C LYS A 145 12.21 -10.81 -1.86
N ILE A 146 11.11 -11.27 -1.26
CA ILE A 146 11.01 -11.43 0.19
C ILE A 146 11.63 -12.76 0.55
N ALA A 147 12.78 -12.70 1.21
CA ALA A 147 13.26 -13.84 1.98
C ALA A 147 12.37 -13.99 3.23
N VAL A 148 11.85 -15.19 3.44
CA VAL A 148 11.19 -15.55 4.68
C VAL A 148 12.24 -15.55 5.80
N PRO A 149 12.12 -14.70 6.83
CA PRO A 149 13.01 -14.78 7.97
C PRO A 149 12.80 -16.12 8.67
N HIS A 150 13.89 -16.86 8.92
CA HIS A 150 13.88 -18.19 9.54
C HIS A 150 13.15 -18.26 10.90
N ASN A 151 12.89 -17.11 11.52
CA ASN A 151 12.32 -17.01 12.87
C ASN A 151 10.84 -16.58 12.89
N CYS A 152 10.17 -16.36 11.75
CA CYS A 152 8.75 -15.99 11.73
C CYS A 152 7.91 -17.12 11.12
N PRO A 153 7.20 -17.93 11.94
CA PRO A 153 6.36 -19.01 11.45
C PRO A 153 5.17 -18.45 10.64
N VAL A 154 4.64 -19.22 9.69
CA VAL A 154 3.63 -18.76 8.72
C VAL A 154 2.35 -18.24 9.39
N ASN A 155 2.00 -18.75 10.57
CA ASN A 155 0.86 -18.29 11.37
C ASN A 155 1.06 -16.90 12.01
N GLU A 156 2.29 -16.39 12.05
CA GLU A 156 2.66 -15.04 12.49
C GLU A 156 2.69 -14.04 11.33
N TRP A 157 2.63 -14.51 10.09
CA TRP A 157 2.60 -13.63 8.94
C TRP A 157 1.26 -12.90 8.87
N VAL A 158 1.32 -11.61 8.63
CA VAL A 158 0.16 -10.72 8.46
C VAL A 158 0.02 -10.32 7.00
N GLY A 159 1.13 -10.14 6.30
CA GLY A 159 1.12 -9.78 4.90
C GLY A 159 2.50 -9.43 4.39
N PHE A 160 2.53 -8.80 3.22
CA PHE A 160 3.76 -8.39 2.56
C PHE A 160 3.71 -6.91 2.23
N ALA A 161 4.80 -6.21 2.49
CA ALA A 161 4.95 -4.81 2.14
C ALA A 161 6.11 -4.64 1.15
N LEU A 162 5.90 -3.78 0.17
CA LEU A 162 6.82 -3.50 -0.92
C LEU A 162 6.86 -2.00 -1.21
N CYS A 163 8.02 -1.49 -1.59
CA CYS A 163 8.19 -0.15 -2.12
C CYS A 163 9.19 -0.14 -3.27
N PHE A 164 8.81 0.45 -4.39
CA PHE A 164 9.69 0.71 -5.53
C PHE A 164 9.93 2.20 -5.68
N LEU A 165 11.19 2.56 -5.94
CA LEU A 165 11.58 3.88 -6.42
C LEU A 165 11.68 3.80 -7.94
N LEU A 166 10.74 4.45 -8.60
CA LEU A 166 10.49 4.39 -10.04
C LEU A 166 10.85 5.72 -10.70
N VAL A 167 11.39 5.67 -11.91
CA VAL A 167 11.62 6.82 -12.79
C VAL A 167 11.16 6.47 -14.19
N SER A 168 10.26 7.28 -14.77
CA SER A 168 9.87 7.14 -16.18
C SER A 168 10.68 8.08 -17.06
N TYR A 169 11.11 7.59 -18.21
CA TYR A 169 11.79 8.34 -19.27
C TYR A 169 10.89 8.52 -20.50
N ALA A 170 9.60 8.17 -20.40
CA ALA A 170 8.66 8.31 -21.50
C ALA A 170 8.40 9.78 -21.83
N VAL A 171 8.54 10.15 -23.11
CA VAL A 171 8.23 11.50 -23.59
C VAL A 171 7.34 11.39 -24.84
N PRO A 172 6.09 11.89 -24.80
CA PRO A 172 5.39 12.40 -23.63
C PRO A 172 5.06 11.29 -22.60
N PRO A 173 4.72 11.62 -21.34
CA PRO A 173 4.41 10.62 -20.30
C PRO A 173 3.32 9.61 -20.69
N GLU A 174 2.34 10.04 -21.48
CA GLU A 174 1.20 9.21 -21.93
C GLU A 174 1.59 8.19 -23.00
N ALA A 175 2.78 8.33 -23.60
CA ALA A 175 3.26 7.42 -24.64
C ALA A 175 3.52 6.00 -24.11
N CYS A 176 3.73 5.85 -22.80
CA CYS A 176 3.97 4.56 -22.16
C CYS A 176 2.94 4.26 -21.07
N ARG A 177 2.37 3.06 -21.11
CA ARG A 177 1.52 2.50 -20.05
C ARG A 177 2.37 1.61 -19.14
N HIS A 178 2.74 2.15 -18.00
CA HIS A 178 3.52 1.44 -17.00
C HIS A 178 2.63 0.57 -16.12
N GLU A 179 3.08 -0.65 -15.85
CA GLU A 179 2.40 -1.60 -14.98
C GLU A 179 3.36 -2.10 -13.89
N VAL A 180 2.81 -2.45 -12.74
CA VAL A 180 3.54 -3.17 -11.70
C VAL A 180 2.78 -4.43 -11.37
N ASP A 181 3.43 -5.55 -11.63
CA ASP A 181 2.92 -6.87 -11.29
C ASP A 181 3.54 -7.34 -9.97
N CYS A 182 2.83 -8.23 -9.31
CA CYS A 182 3.31 -8.94 -8.13
C CYS A 182 3.01 -10.40 -8.36
N TYR A 183 3.99 -11.25 -8.10
CA TYR A 183 3.86 -12.69 -8.28
C TYR A 183 4.07 -13.39 -6.94
N LEU A 184 3.37 -14.50 -6.75
CA LEU A 184 3.73 -15.48 -5.74
C LEU A 184 4.33 -16.68 -6.47
N PHE A 185 5.47 -17.17 -6.01
CA PHE A 185 6.11 -18.37 -6.53
C PHE A 185 5.93 -19.49 -5.52
N GLY A 186 5.32 -20.57 -5.98
CA GLY A 186 5.18 -21.81 -5.23
C GLY A 186 5.68 -23.01 -6.05
N PRO A 187 5.60 -24.22 -5.50
CA PRO A 187 5.99 -25.47 -6.16
C PRO A 187 5.22 -25.71 -7.48
N ASN A 188 4.01 -25.15 -7.59
CA ASN A 188 3.17 -25.25 -8.78
C ASN A 188 3.45 -24.13 -9.81
N GLY A 189 4.52 -23.35 -9.64
CA GLY A 189 4.91 -22.25 -10.52
C GLY A 189 4.56 -20.87 -9.96
N LYS A 190 4.53 -19.86 -10.84
CA LYS A 190 4.26 -18.46 -10.45
C LYS A 190 2.82 -18.06 -10.74
N LYS A 191 2.19 -17.35 -9.82
CA LYS A 191 0.85 -16.78 -9.97
C LYS A 191 0.89 -15.28 -9.80
N ILE A 192 0.24 -14.53 -10.70
CA ILE A 192 0.05 -13.09 -10.51
C ILE A 192 -0.95 -12.86 -9.37
N ILE A 193 -0.55 -12.08 -8.36
CA ILE A 193 -1.37 -11.79 -7.17
C ILE A 193 -1.88 -10.35 -7.15
N SER A 194 -1.18 -9.45 -7.84
CA SER A 194 -1.59 -8.06 -8.01
C SER A 194 -1.02 -7.55 -9.33
N SER A 195 -1.81 -6.77 -10.05
CA SER A 195 -1.37 -5.90 -11.14
C SER A 195 -1.91 -4.50 -10.85
N ARG A 196 -1.15 -3.47 -11.25
CA ARG A 196 -1.58 -2.07 -11.21
C ARG A 196 -1.00 -1.29 -12.37
N ASN A 197 -1.87 -0.65 -13.14
CA ASN A 197 -1.48 0.41 -14.06
C ASN A 197 -1.09 1.66 -13.25
N LEU A 198 0.08 2.21 -13.53
CA LEU A 198 0.53 3.48 -12.97
C LEU A 198 0.00 4.63 -13.83
N LEU A 199 -0.36 5.75 -13.18
CA LEU A 199 -0.66 6.97 -13.90
C LEU A 199 0.60 7.52 -14.59
N PRO A 200 0.44 8.32 -15.67
CA PRO A 200 1.58 8.95 -16.35
C PRO A 200 2.49 9.70 -15.37
N MET A 201 3.78 9.41 -15.46
CA MET A 201 4.81 9.98 -14.60
C MET A 201 5.48 11.14 -15.30
N GLU A 202 5.66 12.26 -14.60
CA GLU A 202 6.50 13.35 -15.08
C GLU A 202 7.90 12.80 -15.44
N PRO A 203 8.44 13.05 -16.64
CA PRO A 203 9.66 12.40 -17.10
C PRO A 203 10.84 12.76 -16.19
N CYS A 204 11.70 11.78 -15.91
CA CYS A 204 12.87 11.88 -15.04
C CYS A 204 12.55 12.25 -13.57
N CYS A 205 11.29 12.40 -13.19
CA CYS A 205 10.89 12.62 -11.81
C CYS A 205 10.83 11.28 -11.07
N PRO A 206 11.36 11.18 -9.84
CA PRO A 206 11.29 9.96 -9.05
C PRO A 206 9.95 9.83 -8.31
N HIS A 207 9.39 8.62 -8.33
CA HIS A 207 8.15 8.27 -7.66
C HIS A 207 8.33 7.03 -6.80
N LEU A 208 7.61 6.99 -5.68
CA LEU A 208 7.50 5.83 -4.82
C LEU A 208 6.19 5.13 -5.09
N TYR A 209 6.25 3.85 -5.46
CA TYR A 209 5.11 2.96 -5.47
C TYR A 209 5.20 1.99 -4.30
N SER A 210 4.35 2.18 -3.30
CA SER A 210 4.25 1.32 -2.12
C SER A 210 3.01 0.45 -2.20
N LEU A 211 3.15 -0.83 -1.85
CA LEU A 211 2.07 -1.80 -1.86
C LEU A 211 2.13 -2.64 -0.59
N TYR A 212 0.98 -2.80 0.06
CA TYR A 212 0.74 -3.79 1.09
C TYR A 212 -0.28 -4.81 0.60
N LEU A 213 0.01 -6.08 0.84
CA LEU A 213 -0.80 -7.23 0.49
C LEU A 213 -1.05 -8.06 1.76
N SER A 214 -2.29 -8.12 2.22
CA SER A 214 -2.67 -9.02 3.33
C SER A 214 -2.42 -10.47 2.96
N ILE A 215 -1.93 -11.26 3.93
CA ILE A 215 -1.79 -12.70 3.75
C ILE A 215 -3.15 -13.39 3.63
N ASP A 216 -4.22 -12.85 4.22
CA ASP A 216 -5.53 -13.52 4.27
C ASP A 216 -6.04 -13.86 2.86
N LYS A 217 -5.72 -13.02 1.87
CA LYS A 217 -6.09 -13.24 0.46
C LYS A 217 -5.27 -14.36 -0.22
N TYR A 218 -4.10 -14.70 0.31
CA TYR A 218 -3.13 -15.62 -0.30
C TYR A 218 -2.76 -16.79 0.60
N ARG A 219 -3.38 -16.89 1.78
CA ARG A 219 -3.04 -17.84 2.83
C ARG A 219 -3.12 -19.29 2.34
N ASP A 220 -4.25 -19.65 1.71
CA ASP A 220 -4.46 -21.00 1.18
C ASP A 220 -3.39 -21.36 0.16
N MET A 221 -3.06 -20.43 -0.73
CA MET A 221 -2.04 -20.62 -1.76
C MET A 221 -0.62 -20.76 -1.19
N ILE A 222 -0.31 -20.06 -0.10
CA ILE A 222 0.98 -20.19 0.61
C ILE A 222 1.05 -21.56 1.30
N TYR A 223 -0.05 -22.02 1.92
CA TYR A 223 -0.10 -23.33 2.56
C TYR A 223 -0.04 -24.50 1.58
N GLU A 224 -0.69 -24.38 0.41
CA GLU A 224 -0.57 -25.35 -0.69
C GLU A 224 0.86 -25.45 -1.25
N GLY A 225 1.68 -24.41 -1.05
CA GLY A 225 3.02 -24.30 -1.61
C GLY A 225 4.14 -24.99 -0.83
N GLY A 226 3.84 -25.64 0.30
CA GLY A 226 4.86 -26.23 1.16
C GLY A 226 5.90 -25.22 1.68
N ASP A 227 6.96 -25.73 2.30
CA ASP A 227 8.04 -24.96 2.93
C ASP A 227 8.88 -24.10 1.94
N GLY A 228 8.65 -24.25 0.64
CA GLY A 228 9.43 -23.63 -0.44
C GLY A 228 8.80 -22.40 -1.11
N SER A 229 7.83 -21.74 -0.48
CA SER A 229 7.13 -20.60 -1.09
C SER A 229 7.97 -19.31 -1.02
N GLU A 230 8.47 -18.82 -2.17
CA GLU A 230 9.11 -17.50 -2.30
C GLU A 230 8.09 -16.46 -2.78
N VAL A 231 8.03 -15.30 -2.11
CA VAL A 231 7.25 -14.16 -2.61
C VAL A 231 8.18 -13.23 -3.37
N GLU A 232 8.00 -13.15 -4.68
CA GLU A 232 8.79 -12.29 -5.56
C GLU A 232 7.90 -11.26 -6.26
N PHE A 233 8.19 -9.99 -6.01
CA PHE A 233 7.55 -8.88 -6.68
C PHE A 233 8.36 -8.49 -7.91
N VAL A 234 7.74 -8.53 -9.08
CA VAL A 234 8.40 -8.23 -10.34
C VAL A 234 7.66 -7.09 -11.02
N GLN A 235 8.32 -5.96 -11.19
CA GLN A 235 7.77 -4.89 -12.00
C GLN A 235 7.98 -5.21 -13.49
N LYS A 236 6.95 -4.94 -14.31
CA LYS A 236 7.01 -5.15 -15.75
C LYS A 236 6.48 -3.92 -16.48
N SER A 237 7.25 -3.34 -17.39
CA SER A 237 6.76 -2.33 -18.31
C SER A 237 6.50 -2.98 -19.67
N TYR A 238 5.24 -2.95 -20.13
CA TYR A 238 4.83 -3.65 -21.35
C TYR A 238 5.04 -2.86 -22.64
N CYS A 239 5.25 -1.55 -22.54
CA CYS A 239 5.29 -0.66 -23.71
C CYS A 239 6.70 -0.22 -24.12
N CYS A 240 7.66 -0.23 -23.20
CA CYS A 240 8.98 0.39 -23.42
C CYS A 240 9.90 0.11 -22.22
N GLN A 241 11.22 0.13 -22.45
CA GLN A 241 12.25 0.13 -21.39
C GLN A 241 12.37 1.49 -20.67
N SER A 242 11.33 2.34 -20.73
CA SER A 242 11.40 3.69 -20.18
C SER A 242 11.05 3.77 -18.70
N LEU A 243 10.59 2.69 -18.06
CA LEU A 243 10.45 2.66 -16.61
C LEU A 243 11.70 2.04 -16.00
N GLY A 244 12.49 2.85 -15.32
CA GLY A 244 13.60 2.41 -14.49
C GLY A 244 13.15 2.20 -13.05
N ILE A 245 13.50 1.07 -12.46
CA ILE A 245 13.53 0.93 -11.00
C ILE A 245 14.92 1.31 -10.54
N VAL A 246 14.99 2.36 -9.72
CA VAL A 246 16.24 2.84 -9.16
C VAL A 246 16.61 2.03 -7.93
N ARG A 247 15.62 1.77 -7.05
CA ARG A 247 15.77 0.99 -5.82
C ARG A 247 14.45 0.31 -5.47
N CYS A 248 14.53 -0.74 -4.67
CA CYS A 248 13.35 -1.32 -4.05
C CYS A 248 13.64 -1.75 -2.61
N GLY A 249 12.58 -1.86 -1.83
CA GLY A 249 12.61 -2.45 -0.50
C GLY A 249 11.35 -3.26 -0.26
N CYS A 250 11.48 -4.35 0.48
CA CYS A 250 10.36 -5.20 0.79
C CYS A 250 10.49 -5.79 2.20
N ARG A 251 9.38 -6.16 2.81
CA ARG A 251 9.32 -6.69 4.17
C ARG A 251 8.18 -7.70 4.26
N LEU A 252 8.45 -8.84 4.88
CA LEU A 252 7.41 -9.69 5.43
C LEU A 252 6.89 -9.00 6.69
N VAL A 253 5.59 -8.74 6.75
CA VAL A 253 4.95 -8.15 7.94
C VAL A 253 4.50 -9.29 8.84
N CYS A 254 5.07 -9.39 10.02
CA CYS A 254 4.66 -10.32 11.07
C CYS A 254 3.78 -9.59 12.11
N LYS A 255 3.08 -10.34 12.98
CA LYS A 255 2.23 -9.73 14.03
C LYS A 255 3.00 -8.76 14.93
N GLN A 256 4.29 -9.05 15.21
CA GLN A 256 5.15 -8.14 15.96
C GLN A 256 5.31 -6.78 15.26
N ASP A 257 5.51 -6.75 13.93
CA ASP A 257 5.60 -5.49 13.20
C ASP A 257 4.31 -4.68 13.35
N VAL A 258 3.15 -5.34 13.36
CA VAL A 258 1.86 -4.69 13.60
C VAL A 258 1.78 -4.12 15.02
N GLN A 259 2.17 -4.89 16.02
CA GLN A 259 2.19 -4.46 17.42
C GLN A 259 3.13 -3.26 17.64
N ASP A 260 4.33 -3.29 17.04
CA ASP A 260 5.30 -2.20 17.13
C ASP A 260 4.76 -0.90 16.49
N ILE A 261 3.93 -1.03 15.45
CA ILE A 261 3.34 0.09 14.71
C ILE A 261 2.16 0.70 15.46
N TYR A 262 1.30 -0.12 16.04
CA TYR A 262 0.12 0.37 16.77
C TYR A 262 0.46 0.75 18.23
N GLY A 263 1.53 0.19 18.81
CA GLY A 263 1.89 0.38 20.21
C GLY A 263 0.75 -0.03 21.16
N ASN A 264 0.94 0.10 22.47
CA ASN A 264 -0.09 -0.17 23.49
C ASN A 264 -1.30 0.80 23.45
N ASN A 265 -1.65 1.37 22.29
CA ASN A 265 -2.76 2.31 22.11
C ASN A 265 -4.05 1.61 21.64
N PHE A 266 -4.46 0.57 22.38
CA PHE A 266 -5.85 0.10 22.37
C PHE A 266 -6.57 0.57 23.62
#